data_AF-A0A0B0PWR8-F1
#
_entry.id   AF-A0A0B0PWR8-F1
#
_cell.length_a   1.000
_cell.length_b   1.000
_cell.length_c   1.000
_cell.angle_alpha   90.00
_cell.angle_beta   90.00
_cell.angle_gamma   90.00
#
_symmetry.space_group_name_H-M   'P 1'
#
loop_
_entity.id
_entity.type
_entity.pdbx_description
1 polymer ?
#
loop_
_entity_poly.entity_id
_entity_poly.type
_entity_poly.pdbx_seq_one_letter_code
_entity_poly.pdbx_strand_id
1 'polypeptide(L)' 'MILSELGKTIKELRKQKGFSQEALAKSAHISRATLSKLENGYIAKISIVTLNQIVSLLGYEIDIKASNLFITYHENEIL' A
#
# COMPACT_ATOMS: atom_id res chain seq x y z
N MET A 1 -7.29 0.99 8.10
CA MET A 1 -7.06 0.00 7.03
C MET A 1 -6.26 -1.15 7.60
N ILE A 2 -6.82 -2.35 7.62
CA ILE A 2 -6.11 -3.58 8.02
C ILE A 2 -5.34 -4.10 6.80
N LEU A 3 -4.18 -4.75 6.99
CA LEU A 3 -3.34 -5.27 5.90
C LEU A 3 -4.10 -6.15 4.89
N SER A 4 -5.15 -6.84 5.33
CA SER A 4 -6.04 -7.64 4.49
C SER A 4 -6.87 -6.81 3.49
N GLU A 5 -7.30 -5.62 3.87
CA GLU A 5 -8.04 -4.69 2.99
C GLU A 5 -7.11 -4.08 1.93
N LEU A 6 -5.89 -3.73 2.34
CA LEU A 6 -4.86 -3.27 1.43
C LEU A 6 -4.50 -4.33 0.39
N GLY A 7 -4.35 -5.59 0.81
CA GLY A 7 -4.10 -6.71 -0.10
C GLY A 7 -5.18 -6.88 -1.17
N LYS A 8 -6.46 -6.79 -0.78
CA LYS A 8 -7.59 -6.83 -1.72
C LYS A 8 -7.56 -5.66 -2.70
N THR A 9 -7.27 -4.46 -2.21
CA THR A 9 -7.16 -3.26 -3.05
C THR A 9 -6.06 -3.45 -4.11
N ILE A 10 -4.88 -3.93 -3.71
CA ILE A 10 -3.76 -4.21 -4.64
C ILE A 10 -4.18 -5.23 -5.71
N LYS A 11 -4.90 -6.29 -5.30
CA LYS A 11 -5.40 -7.33 -6.23
C LYS A 11 -6.36 -6.76 -7.27
N GLU A 12 -7.25 -5.86 -6.87
CA GLU A 12 -8.21 -5.20 -7.76
C GLU A 12 -7.50 -4.28 -8.74
N LEU A 13 -6.62 -3.40 -8.25
CA LEU A 13 -5.82 -2.49 -9.07
C LEU A 13 -4.94 -3.24 -10.08
N ARG A 14 -4.31 -4.34 -9.66
CA ARG A 14 -3.53 -5.20 -10.57
C ARG A 14 -4.38 -5.73 -11.71
N LYS A 15 -5.59 -6.23 -11.41
CA LYS A 15 -6.51 -6.74 -12.43
C LYS A 15 -7.00 -5.64 -13.38
N GLN A 16 -7.31 -4.45 -12.86
CA GLN A 16 -7.70 -3.29 -13.68
C GLN A 16 -6.59 -2.87 -14.65
N LYS A 17 -5.32 -2.99 -14.25
CA LYS A 17 -4.15 -2.77 -15.11
C LYS A 17 -3.84 -3.94 -16.07
N GLY A 18 -4.57 -5.05 -15.98
CA GLY A 18 -4.36 -6.23 -16.83
C GLY A 18 -3.11 -7.06 -16.49
N PHE A 19 -2.48 -6.84 -15.34
CA PHE A 19 -1.29 -7.59 -14.94
C PHE A 19 -1.63 -8.96 -14.36
N SER A 20 -0.87 -9.98 -14.75
CA SER A 20 -0.83 -11.23 -14.00
C SER A 20 -0.07 -11.04 -12.68
N GLN A 21 -0.26 -11.94 -11.71
CA GLN A 21 0.54 -11.91 -10.47
C GLN A 21 2.03 -12.08 -10.78
N GLU A 22 2.38 -12.94 -11.73
CA GLU A 22 3.78 -13.17 -12.13
C GLU A 22 4.41 -11.88 -12.69
N ALA A 23 3.68 -11.17 -13.56
CA ALA A 23 4.17 -9.94 -14.17
C ALA A 23 4.41 -8.84 -13.14
N LEU A 24 3.44 -8.59 -12.25
CA LEU A 24 3.61 -7.56 -11.21
C LEU A 24 4.70 -7.94 -10.21
N ALA A 25 4.75 -9.21 -9.78
CA ALA A 25 5.77 -9.68 -8.84
C ALA A 25 7.19 -9.53 -9.40
N LYS A 26 7.38 -9.89 -10.68
CA LYS A 26 8.66 -9.71 -11.38
C LYS A 26 9.10 -8.24 -11.41
N SER A 27 8.19 -7.33 -11.78
CA SER A 27 8.46 -5.89 -11.82
C SER A 27 8.71 -5.29 -10.43
N ALA A 28 8.08 -5.85 -9.39
CA ALA A 28 8.27 -5.44 -8.00
C ALA A 28 9.44 -6.16 -7.30
N HIS A 29 10.22 -6.98 -8.03
CA HIS A 29 11.34 -7.77 -7.50
C HIS A 29 10.98 -8.64 -6.28
N ILE A 30 9.79 -9.24 -6.31
CA ILE A 30 9.33 -10.20 -5.30
C ILE A 30 8.89 -11.52 -5.95
N SER A 31 8.77 -12.57 -5.15
CA SER A 31 8.19 -13.81 -5.63
C SER A 31 6.69 -13.67 -5.88
N ARG A 32 6.16 -14.39 -6.88
CA ARG A 32 4.71 -14.49 -7.11
C ARG A 32 3.97 -15.04 -5.88
N ALA A 33 4.61 -15.91 -5.09
CA ALA A 33 4.05 -16.40 -3.84
C ALA A 33 3.92 -15.29 -2.78
N THR A 34 4.90 -14.39 -2.68
CA THR A 34 4.84 -13.21 -1.80
C THR A 34 3.69 -12.29 -2.20
N LEU A 35 3.56 -11.98 -3.49
CA LEU A 35 2.44 -11.18 -3.98
C LEU A 35 1.08 -11.86 -3.72
N SER A 36 0.99 -13.17 -3.93
CA SER A 36 -0.24 -13.93 -3.65
C SER A 36 -0.61 -13.89 -2.16
N LYS A 37 0.36 -14.05 -1.25
CA LYS A 37 0.11 -13.93 0.19
C LYS A 37 -0.35 -12.52 0.57
N LEU A 38 0.27 -11.48 -0.01
CA LEU A 38 -0.14 -10.09 0.19
C LEU A 38 -1.58 -9.86 -0.27
N GLU A 39 -1.91 -10.23 -1.52
CA GLU A 39 -3.22 -10.00 -2.12
C GLU A 39 -4.38 -10.73 -1.41
N ASN A 40 -4.07 -11.79 -0.67
CA ASN A 40 -5.05 -12.57 0.07
C ASN A 40 -4.97 -12.31 1.59
N GLY A 41 -4.14 -11.37 2.05
CA GLY A 41 -4.05 -10.98 3.47
C GLY A 41 -3.33 -11.97 4.38
N TYR A 42 -2.57 -12.91 3.83
CA TYR A 42 -1.82 -13.94 4.57
C TYR A 42 -0.35 -13.58 4.81
N ILE A 43 0.08 -12.38 4.45
CA ILE A 43 1.47 -11.96 4.64
C ILE A 43 1.68 -11.45 6.07
N ALA A 44 2.60 -12.07 6.80
CA ALA A 44 2.90 -11.68 8.18
C ALA A 44 3.73 -10.38 8.24
N LYS A 45 4.61 -10.15 7.25
CA LYS A 45 5.50 -8.99 7.18
C LYS A 45 5.77 -8.62 5.72
N ILE A 46 5.70 -7.33 5.39
CA ILE A 46 6.13 -6.74 4.12
C ILE A 46 6.83 -5.42 4.44
N SER A 47 7.91 -5.10 3.72
CA SER A 47 8.58 -3.82 3.90
C SER A 47 7.78 -2.69 3.25
N ILE A 48 7.87 -1.49 3.80
CA ILE A 48 7.23 -0.30 3.21
C ILE A 48 7.80 0.00 1.81
N VAL A 49 9.08 -0.28 1.59
CA VAL A 49 9.76 -0.09 0.30
C VAL A 49 9.14 -0.98 -0.77
N THR A 50 8.97 -2.27 -0.46
CA THR A 50 8.31 -3.22 -1.37
C THR A 50 6.86 -2.83 -1.62
N LEU A 51 6.14 -2.41 -0.58
CA LEU A 51 4.76 -1.97 -0.74
C LEU A 51 4.67 -0.75 -1.66
N ASN A 52 5.53 0.25 -1.46
CA ASN A 52 5.58 1.45 -2.29
C ASN A 52 5.91 1.11 -3.76
N GLN A 53 6.83 0.17 -3.99
CA GLN A 53 7.16 -0.29 -5.33
C GLN A 53 5.98 -0.99 -6.03
N ILE A 54 5.19 -1.78 -5.30
CA ILE A 54 4.01 -2.44 -5.86
C ILE A 54 2.96 -1.40 -6.27
N VAL A 55 2.63 -0.46 -5.39
CA VAL A 55 1.58 0.52 -5.67
C VAL A 55 1.99 1.51 -6.75
N SER A 56 3.28 1.87 -6.85
CA SER A 56 3.79 2.75 -7.90
C SER A 56 3.70 2.11 -9.30
N LEU A 57 3.97 0.80 -9.42
CA LEU A 57 3.76 0.03 -10.64
C LEU A 57 2.28 0.00 -11.07
N LEU A 58 1.37 0.19 -10.11
CA LEU A 58 -0.07 0.29 -10.36
C LEU A 58 -0.52 1.75 -10.60
N GLY A 59 0.39 2.73 -10.50
CA GLY A 59 0.09 4.15 -10.70
C GLY A 59 -0.48 4.84 -9.46
N TYR A 60 -0.17 4.34 -8.27
CA TYR A 60 -0.62 4.87 -6.97
C TYR A 60 0.58 5.15 -6.07
N GLU A 61 0.36 5.99 -5.05
CA GLU A 61 1.34 6.31 -4.03
C GLU A 61 0.78 6.06 -2.62
N ILE A 62 1.67 5.87 -1.65
CA ILE A 62 1.30 5.77 -0.25
C ILE A 62 1.25 7.17 0.34
N ASP A 63 0.11 7.54 0.91
CA ASP A 63 -0.12 8.83 1.56
C ASP A 63 -0.44 8.64 3.05
N ILE A 64 -0.05 9.62 3.87
CA ILE A 64 -0.31 9.65 5.32
C ILE A 64 -1.25 10.82 5.60
N LYS A 65 -2.43 10.50 6.14
CA LYS A 65 -3.44 11.50 6.50
C LYS A 65 -3.58 11.60 8.02
N ALA A 66 -3.80 12.83 8.50
CA ALA A 66 -4.12 13.05 9.91
C ALA A 66 -5.38 12.24 10.28
N SER A 67 -5.29 11.47 11.36
CA SER A 67 -6.43 10.69 11.88
C SER A 67 -7.45 11.55 12.62
N ASN A 68 -7.05 12.75 13.04
CA ASN A 68 -7.91 13.73 13.67
C ASN A 68 -7.62 15.14 13.11
N LEU A 69 -8.65 15.84 12.66
CA LEU A 69 -8.53 17.14 11.99
C LEU A 69 -8.41 18.33 12.97
N PHE A 70 -8.46 18.08 14.27
CA PHE A 70 -8.42 19.11 15.32
C PHE A 70 -7.03 19.17 15.96
N ILE A 71 -6.07 19.81 15.28
CA ILE A 71 -4.95 20.44 15.98
C ILE A 71 -5.36 21.90 16.17
N THR A 72 -5.94 22.21 17.33
CA THR A 72 -6.11 23.59 17.75
C THR A 72 -4.72 24.13 18.04
N TYR A 73 -4.18 24.94 17.13
CA TYR A 73 -3.05 25.78 17.44
C TYR A 73 -3.55 26.82 18.46
N HIS A 74 -3.24 26.61 19.73
CA HIS A 74 -3.20 27.72 20.67
C HIS A 74 -1.97 28.53 20.29
N GLU A 75 -2.18 29.61 19.53
CA GLU A 75 -1.20 30.68 19.42
C GLU A 75 -0.87 31.09 20.86
N ASN A 76 0.37 30.85 21.27
CA ASN A 76 0.92 31.52 22.44
C ASN A 76 0.89 33.00 22.11
N GLU A 77 -0.06 33.71 22.71
CA GLU A 77 -0.04 35.16 22.83
C GLU A 77 1.36 35.57 23.28
N ILE A 78 2.08 36.24 22.39
CA ILE A 78 3.29 36.98 22.73
C ILE A 78 2.82 38.11 23.65
N LEU A 79 3.17 38.00 24.93
CA LEU A 79 3.23 39.09 25.90
C LEU A 79 4.68 39.24 26.36
#